data_AF-A0A938AY08-F1
#
_entry.id   AF-A0A938AY08-F1
#
_cell.length_a   1.000
_cell.length_b   1.000
_cell.length_c   1.000
_cell.angle_alpha   90.00
_cell.angle_beta   90.00
_cell.angle_gamma   90.00
#
_symmetry.space_group_name_H-M   'P 1'
#
loop_
_entity.id
_entity.type
_entity.pdbx_description
1 polymer ?
#
loop_
_entity_poly.entity_id
_entity_poly.type
_entity_poly.pdbx_seq_one_letter_code
_entity_poly.pdbx_strand_id
1 'polypeptide(L)' 'MTVRRRSKSIRIGDVTIGGDAPIAVQSMTKTDTRDIRATTAQIKELANCGCEIVRIAIPDTEAASALPP' A
#
# COMPACT_ATOMS: atom_id res chain seq x y z
N MET A 1 -7.13 -2.91 27.50
CA MET A 1 -6.53 -2.10 26.42
C MET A 1 -5.02 -2.21 26.57
N THR A 2 -4.32 -2.59 25.50
CA THR A 2 -2.85 -2.78 25.52
C THR A 2 -2.17 -1.48 25.13
N VAL A 3 -1.11 -1.10 25.84
CA VAL A 3 -0.31 0.09 25.51
C VAL A 3 0.48 -0.18 24.22
N ARG A 4 0.40 0.74 23.25
CA ARG A 4 1.13 0.64 21.98
C ARG A 4 2.64 0.63 22.23
N ARG A 5 3.38 -0.20 21.48
CA ARG A 5 4.85 -0.22 21.52
C ARG A 5 5.44 1.11 21.03
N ARG A 6 6.35 1.70 21.81
CA ARG A 6 7.14 2.86 21.36
C ARG A 6 7.97 2.50 20.11
N SER A 7 7.80 3.28 19.05
CA SER A 7 8.45 3.06 17.76
C SER A 7 8.81 4.41 17.13
N LYS A 8 9.82 4.42 16.26
CA LYS A 8 10.14 5.60 15.44
C LYS A 8 8.97 5.86 14.48
N SER A 9 8.68 7.14 14.25
CA SER A 9 7.74 7.57 13.22
C SER A 9 8.42 7.62 11.85
N ILE A 10 7.80 7.05 10.83
CA ILE A 10 8.25 7.12 9.44
C ILE A 10 7.11 7.54 8.52
N ARG A 11 7.42 8.15 7.37
CA ARG A 11 6.42 8.53 6.36
C ARG A 11 6.50 7.63 5.14
N ILE A 12 5.34 7.18 4.65
CA ILE A 12 5.15 6.45 3.40
C ILE A 12 4.15 7.27 2.58
N GLY A 13 4.64 8.02 1.59
CA GLY A 13 3.84 9.08 0.97
C GLY A 13 3.33 10.06 2.03
N ASP A 14 2.01 10.24 2.08
CA ASP A 14 1.34 11.11 3.05
C ASP A 14 0.95 10.40 4.36
N VAL A 15 1.16 9.07 4.46
CA VAL A 15 0.79 8.27 5.63
C VAL A 15 1.95 8.19 6.61
N THR A 16 1.68 8.44 7.90
CA THR A 16 2.69 8.32 8.97
C THR A 16 2.48 7.03 9.76
N ILE A 17 3.54 6.21 9.86
CA ILE A 17 3.53 4.92 10.57
C ILE A 17 4.44 4.98 11.79
N GLY A 18 3.94 4.44 12.92
CA GLY A 18 4.67 4.39 14.18
C GLY A 18 4.47 5.63 15.04
N GLY A 19 5.23 5.73 16.13
CA GLY A 19 5.04 6.78 17.14
C GLY A 19 3.59 6.82 17.64
N ASP A 20 3.03 8.04 17.69
CA ASP A 20 1.67 8.32 18.14
C ASP A 20 0.64 8.38 16.99
N ALA A 21 1.06 8.14 15.74
CA ALA A 21 0.14 8.11 14.61
C ALA A 21 -0.87 6.94 14.74
N PRO A 22 -2.09 7.05 14.20
CA PRO A 22 -3.05 5.95 14.17
C PRO A 22 -2.49 4.64 13.56
N ILE A 23 -3.17 3.51 13.79
CA ILE A 23 -2.81 2.27 13.09
C ILE A 23 -3.33 2.39 11.65
N ALA A 24 -2.43 2.49 10.68
CA ALA A 24 -2.83 2.56 9.28
C ALA A 24 -3.28 1.20 8.74
N VAL A 25 -4.30 1.21 7.88
CA VAL A 25 -4.81 0.02 7.20
C VAL A 25 -4.12 -0.16 5.85
N GLN A 26 -3.44 -1.30 5.68
CA GLN A 26 -2.78 -1.69 4.44
C GLN A 26 -3.45 -2.92 3.81
N SER A 27 -3.46 -2.99 2.48
CA SER A 27 -3.85 -4.18 1.71
C SER A 27 -2.87 -4.48 0.57
N MET A 28 -3.13 -5.54 -0.19
CA MET A 28 -2.34 -5.94 -1.36
C MET A 28 -3.26 -6.27 -2.53
N THR A 29 -2.88 -5.86 -3.74
CA THR A 29 -3.58 -6.28 -4.96
C THR A 29 -3.39 -7.78 -5.21
N LYS A 30 -4.36 -8.38 -5.91
CA LYS A 30 -4.33 -9.78 -6.34
C LYS A 30 -4.20 -9.92 -7.86
N THR A 31 -4.36 -8.84 -8.61
CA THR A 31 -4.14 -8.77 -10.05
C THR A 31 -2.68 -8.96 -10.42
N ASP A 32 -2.42 -9.32 -11.67
CA ASP A 32 -1.09 -9.28 -12.24
C ASP A 32 -0.69 -7.81 -12.47
N THR A 33 0.42 -7.37 -11.89
CA THR A 33 0.90 -5.97 -12.01
C THR A 33 1.16 -5.55 -13.45
N ARG A 34 1.44 -6.51 -14.35
CA ARG A 34 1.58 -6.26 -15.79
C ARG A 34 0.26 -5.80 -16.42
N ASP A 35 -0.88 -6.17 -15.84
CA ASP A 35 -2.18 -5.60 -16.19
C ASP A 35 -2.42 -4.30 -15.41
N ILE A 36 -2.00 -3.20 -16.03
CA ILE A 36 -2.14 -1.85 -15.48
C ILE A 36 -3.61 -1.51 -15.19
N ARG A 37 -4.53 -1.92 -16.08
CA ARG A 37 -5.95 -1.54 -15.95
C ARG A 37 -6.59 -2.27 -14.77
N ALA A 38 -6.41 -3.59 -14.69
CA ALA A 38 -6.93 -4.39 -13.60
C ALA A 38 -6.33 -3.96 -12.25
N THR A 39 -5.01 -3.74 -12.21
CA THR A 39 -4.31 -3.33 -10.98
C THR A 39 -4.75 -1.94 -10.51
N THR A 40 -4.86 -0.97 -11.43
CA THR A 40 -5.32 0.39 -11.08
C THR A 40 -6.78 0.40 -10.63
N ALA A 41 -7.65 -0.42 -11.24
CA ALA A 41 -9.03 -0.55 -10.82
C ALA A 41 -9.13 -1.10 -9.39
N GLN A 42 -8.39 -2.18 -9.08
CA GLN A 42 -8.38 -2.76 -7.74
C GLN A 42 -7.76 -1.81 -6.69
N ILE A 43 -6.72 -1.05 -7.04
CA ILE A 43 -6.17 -0.02 -6.14
C ILE A 43 -7.26 1.00 -5.76
N LYS A 44 -8.05 1.46 -6.73
CA LYS A 44 -9.17 2.40 -6.47
C LYS A 44 -10.24 1.79 -5.58
N GLU A 45 -10.59 0.52 -5.80
CA GLU A 45 -11.54 -0.20 -4.95
C GLU A 45 -11.04 -0.29 -3.50
N LEU A 46 -9.77 -0.67 -3.30
CA LEU A 46 -9.16 -0.73 -1.97
C LEU A 46 -9.15 0.65 -1.30
N ALA A 47 -8.78 1.71 -2.02
CA ALA A 47 -8.80 3.07 -1.49
C ALA A 47 -10.21 3.51 -1.09
N ASN A 48 -11.24 3.20 -1.90
CA ASN A 48 -12.64 3.49 -1.59
C ASN A 48 -13.14 2.74 -0.33
N CYS A 49 -12.56 1.58 -0.03
CA CYS A 49 -12.83 0.82 1.19
C CYS A 49 -12.05 1.34 2.42
N GLY A 50 -11.29 2.42 2.30
CA GLY A 50 -10.51 3.02 3.39
C GLY A 50 -9.10 2.43 3.54
N CYS A 51 -8.57 1.76 2.51
CA CYS A 51 -7.16 1.34 2.51
C CYS A 51 -6.25 2.56 2.34
N GLU A 52 -5.30 2.74 3.26
CA GLU A 52 -4.37 3.88 3.27
C GLU A 52 -3.08 3.58 2.52
N ILE A 53 -2.67 2.30 2.48
CA ILE A 53 -1.46 1.84 1.78
C ILE A 53 -1.80 0.60 0.97
N VAL A 54 -1.52 0.62 -0.34
CA VAL A 54 -1.70 -0.56 -1.21
C VAL A 54 -0.34 -1.10 -1.64
N ARG A 55 -0.13 -2.39 -1.44
CA ARG A 55 1.03 -3.13 -1.94
C ARG A 55 0.70 -3.84 -3.25
N ILE A 56 1.65 -3.89 -4.16
CA ILE A 56 1.57 -4.65 -5.42
C ILE A 56 2.75 -5.63 -5.49
N ALA A 57 2.62 -6.70 -6.27
CA ALA A 57 3.69 -7.67 -6.48
C ALA A 57 4.57 -7.25 -7.67
N ILE A 58 5.90 -7.37 -7.55
CA ILE A 58 6.83 -7.18 -8.66
C ILE A 58 7.66 -8.46 -8.81
N PRO A 59 7.14 -9.50 -9.46
CA PRO A 59 7.82 -10.78 -9.58
C PRO A 59 8.94 -10.78 -10.63
N ASP A 60 8.88 -9.90 -11.62
CA ASP A 60 9.79 -9.85 -12.76
C ASP A 60 10.02 -8.41 -13.25
N THR A 61 10.93 -8.25 -14.21
CA THR A 61 11.27 -6.96 -14.82
C THR A 61 10.14 -6.36 -15.65
N GLU A 62 9.26 -7.19 -16.21
CA GLU A 62 8.10 -6.74 -16.96
C GLU A 62 7.10 -6.04 -16.04
N ALA A 63 6.79 -6.66 -14.89
CA ALA A 63 5.97 -6.06 -13.84
C ALA A 63 6.59 -4.76 -13.30
N ALA A 64 7.93 -4.70 -13.16
CA ALA A 64 8.61 -3.48 -12.74
C ALA A 64 8.47 -2.36 -13.78
N SER A 65 8.54 -2.72 -15.08
CA SER A 65 8.42 -1.77 -16.20
C SER A 65 7.01 -1.20 -16.36
N ALA A 66 5.99 -1.81 -15.74
CA ALA A 66 4.63 -1.29 -15.70
C ALA A 66 4.45 -0.12 -14.73
N LEU A 67 5.44 0.16 -13.87
CA LEU A 67 5.43 1.28 -12.94
C LEU A 67 6.04 2.55 -13.56
N PRO A 68 5.64 3.75 -13.10
CA PRO A 68 6.33 4.98 -13.44
C PRO A 68 7.81 4.93 -13.01
N PRO A 69 8.71 5.66 -13.72
CA PRO A 69 10.11 5.78 -13.36
C PRO A 69 10.34 6.57 -12.06
#